data_AF-A0A7Z2SL81-F1
#
_entry.id   AF-A0A7Z2SL81-F1
#
_cell.length_a   1.000
_cell.length_b   1.000
_cell.length_c   1.000
_cell.angle_alpha   90.00
_cell.angle_beta   90.00
_cell.angle_gamma   90.00
#
_symmetry.space_group_name_H-M   'P 1'
#
loop_
_entity.id
_entity.type
_entity.pdbx_description
1 polymer ?
#
loop_
_entity_poly.entity_id
_entity_poly.type
_entity_poly.pdbx_seq_one_letter_code
_entity_poly.pdbx_strand_id
1 'polypeptide(L)'
;MPFKVAAFYQFAALPDFRELREPLRAIGAGLGIKGSVLLAQEGINGTVAGSDEGIDALVHELQHGALFGGRLDNLELKFSTAGDMPFQRLKIRLKKEIVTLGDATVDPTRQVGTYVEPSEWNELIAAPDTLVIDTRNAFEVAMGTFEGAVDPGIKSFGQFKDFAAEKLDPAKHRKIAMFCTGGIRCEKASAYLLARGFSEVYHLKGGILRYLEGVPEEESRWRGECFVFDERVALGHGLRERSDGSHE
;
A
#
# COMPACT_ATOMS: atom_id res chain seq x y z
N MET A 1 -17.11 15.28 14.48
CA MET A 1 -17.25 14.26 13.43
C MET A 1 -15.86 13.73 13.14
N PRO A 2 -15.69 12.41 12.94
CA PRO A 2 -14.38 11.86 12.60
C PRO A 2 -13.87 12.43 11.27
N PHE A 3 -12.57 12.46 11.08
CA PHE A 3 -11.96 12.79 9.79
C PHE A 3 -11.98 11.57 8.88
N LYS A 4 -12.22 11.80 7.59
CA LYS A 4 -12.05 10.76 6.57
C LYS A 4 -10.59 10.72 6.14
N VAL A 5 -10.03 9.52 6.06
CA VAL A 5 -8.67 9.28 5.61
C VAL A 5 -8.70 8.46 4.33
N ALA A 6 -8.10 8.99 3.27
CA ALA A 6 -7.91 8.30 2.00
C ALA A 6 -6.45 7.85 1.87
N ALA A 7 -6.23 6.54 1.73
CA ALA A 7 -4.97 5.96 1.29
C ALA A 7 -5.12 5.53 -0.17
N PHE A 8 -4.21 5.97 -1.03
CA PHE A 8 -4.34 5.70 -2.46
C PHE A 8 -3.01 5.59 -3.17
N TYR A 9 -2.99 4.89 -4.30
CA TYR A 9 -1.89 4.94 -5.24
C TYR A 9 -2.33 4.50 -6.64
N GLN A 10 -1.54 4.85 -7.64
CA GLN A 10 -1.62 4.26 -8.98
C GLN A 10 -0.27 4.41 -9.67
N PHE A 11 0.20 3.33 -10.30
CA PHE A 11 1.29 3.41 -11.27
C PHE A 11 0.73 3.89 -12.61
N ALA A 12 1.22 5.04 -13.06
CA ALA A 12 0.79 5.68 -14.31
C ALA A 12 1.92 6.58 -14.83
N ALA A 13 2.08 6.66 -16.15
CA ALA A 13 3.10 7.51 -16.75
C ALA A 13 2.75 9.00 -16.55
N LEU A 14 3.50 9.68 -15.68
CA LEU A 14 3.38 11.11 -15.38
C LEU A 14 4.66 11.87 -15.74
N PRO A 15 4.99 12.07 -17.03
CA PRO A 15 6.24 12.72 -17.44
C PRO A 15 6.36 14.17 -16.92
N ASP A 16 5.23 14.83 -16.73
CA ASP A 16 4.99 16.18 -16.20
C ASP A 16 4.80 16.21 -14.67
N PHE A 17 5.06 15.12 -13.92
CA PHE A 17 4.75 15.03 -12.48
C PHE A 17 5.28 16.19 -11.62
N ARG A 18 6.35 16.87 -12.08
CA ARG A 18 6.91 18.06 -11.41
C ARG A 18 5.96 19.25 -11.48
N GLU A 19 5.27 19.41 -12.61
CA GLU A 19 4.31 20.48 -12.90
C GLU A 19 2.99 20.25 -12.15
N LEU A 20 2.63 18.99 -11.90
CA LEU A 20 1.43 18.61 -11.13
C LEU A 20 1.48 19.03 -9.66
N ARG A 21 2.66 19.28 -9.10
CA ARG A 21 2.86 19.48 -7.65
C ARG A 21 2.11 20.69 -7.09
N GLU A 22 2.25 21.85 -7.71
CA GLU A 22 1.67 23.09 -7.18
C GLU A 22 0.16 23.17 -7.41
N PRO A 23 -0.39 22.78 -8.58
CA PRO A 23 -1.84 22.65 -8.76
C PRO A 23 -2.47 21.69 -7.75
N LEU A 24 -1.89 20.50 -7.53
CA LEU A 24 -2.39 19.54 -6.56
C LEU A 24 -2.32 20.08 -5.13
N ARG A 25 -1.26 20.81 -4.79
CA ARG A 25 -1.15 21.49 -3.49
C ARG A 25 -2.25 22.54 -3.32
N ALA A 26 -2.54 23.32 -4.35
CA ALA A 26 -3.58 24.36 -4.30
C ALA A 26 -4.98 23.75 -4.13
N ILE A 27 -5.29 22.67 -4.87
CA ILE A 27 -6.54 21.89 -4.71
C ILE A 27 -6.65 21.39 -3.27
N GLY A 28 -5.63 20.66 -2.78
CA GLY A 28 -5.65 20.12 -1.42
C GLY A 28 -5.77 21.19 -0.34
N ALA A 29 -5.10 22.34 -0.50
CA ALA A 29 -5.22 23.47 0.43
C ALA A 29 -6.62 24.10 0.41
N GLY A 30 -7.22 24.28 -0.76
CA GLY A 30 -8.59 24.80 -0.91
C GLY A 30 -9.65 23.88 -0.30
N LEU A 31 -9.39 22.57 -0.30
CA LEU A 31 -10.23 21.53 0.30
C LEU A 31 -9.91 21.25 1.77
N GLY A 32 -8.96 21.96 2.39
CA GLY A 32 -8.57 21.77 3.79
C GLY A 32 -7.88 20.42 4.07
N ILE A 33 -7.34 19.76 3.05
CA ILE A 33 -6.71 18.44 3.15
C ILE A 33 -5.34 18.55 3.83
N LYS A 34 -5.03 17.56 4.68
CA LYS A 34 -3.70 17.34 5.25
C LYS A 34 -3.20 15.93 4.92
N GLY A 35 -1.90 15.70 5.01
CA GLY A 35 -1.30 14.40 4.70
C GLY A 35 -0.10 14.48 3.78
N SER A 36 0.21 13.36 3.13
CA SER A 36 1.36 13.26 2.24
C SER A 36 0.95 12.63 0.92
N VAL A 37 1.36 13.26 -0.18
CA VAL A 37 1.27 12.72 -1.54
C VAL A 37 2.67 12.71 -2.14
N LEU A 38 3.03 11.59 -2.75
CA LEU A 38 4.25 11.37 -3.51
C LEU A 38 3.88 11.40 -4.99
N LEU A 39 4.63 12.18 -5.76
CA LEU A 39 4.56 12.21 -7.21
C LEU A 39 5.93 11.79 -7.76
N ALA A 40 5.91 10.87 -8.71
CA ALA A 40 7.07 10.48 -9.50
C ALA A 40 6.64 10.32 -10.96
N GLN A 41 7.62 10.15 -11.85
CA GLN A 41 7.33 9.84 -13.24
C GLN A 41 6.49 8.57 -13.41
N GLU A 42 6.63 7.62 -12.47
CA GLU A 42 5.92 6.34 -12.44
C GLU A 42 4.53 6.39 -11.80
N GLY A 43 4.06 7.54 -11.28
CA GLY A 43 2.70 7.66 -10.78
C GLY A 43 2.54 8.48 -9.50
N ILE A 44 1.54 8.10 -8.70
CA ILE A 44 1.12 8.79 -7.48
C ILE A 44 0.90 7.81 -6.32
N ASN A 45 1.22 8.22 -5.10
CA ASN A 45 0.94 7.48 -3.87
C ASN A 45 0.67 8.47 -2.73
N GLY A 46 -0.37 8.28 -1.94
CA GLY A 46 -0.69 9.19 -0.86
C GLY A 46 -1.49 8.60 0.29
N THR A 47 -1.40 9.28 1.42
CA THR A 47 -2.33 9.12 2.54
C THR A 47 -2.69 10.53 3.03
N VAL A 48 -3.97 10.86 2.96
CA VAL A 48 -4.50 12.20 3.22
C VAL A 48 -5.76 12.13 4.05
N ALA A 49 -6.01 13.18 4.84
CA ALA A 49 -7.19 13.29 5.70
C ALA A 49 -7.84 14.66 5.57
N GLY A 50 -9.16 14.70 5.76
CA GLY A 50 -9.99 15.90 5.64
C GLY A 50 -11.43 15.65 6.11
N SER A 51 -12.34 16.57 5.79
CA SER A 51 -13.77 16.29 5.89
C SER A 51 -14.18 15.27 4.82
N ASP A 52 -15.36 14.67 4.98
CA ASP A 52 -15.92 13.74 3.99
C ASP A 52 -15.98 14.40 2.61
N GLU A 53 -16.55 15.60 2.54
CA GLU A 53 -16.71 16.37 1.30
C GLU A 53 -15.37 16.77 0.69
N GLY A 54 -14.40 17.16 1.53
CA GLY A 54 -13.07 17.54 1.07
C GLY A 54 -12.31 16.36 0.45
N ILE A 55 -12.40 15.19 1.08
CA ILE A 55 -11.77 13.97 0.56
C ILE A 55 -12.48 13.50 -0.71
N ASP A 56 -13.81 13.51 -0.75
CA ASP A 56 -14.57 13.11 -1.93
C ASP A 56 -14.30 14.03 -3.12
N ALA A 57 -14.22 15.35 -2.87
CA ALA A 57 -13.81 16.32 -3.89
C ALA A 57 -12.39 16.08 -4.39
N LEU A 58 -11.42 15.81 -3.49
CA LEU A 58 -10.05 15.52 -3.91
C LEU A 58 -9.98 14.25 -4.75
N VAL A 59 -10.63 13.16 -4.32
CA VAL A 59 -10.68 11.89 -5.06
C VAL A 59 -11.30 12.10 -6.43
N HIS A 60 -12.41 12.84 -6.51
CA HIS A 60 -13.03 13.19 -7.77
C HIS A 60 -12.07 13.96 -8.69
N GLU A 61 -11.32 14.95 -8.19
CA GLU A 61 -10.31 15.67 -8.96
C GLU A 61 -9.15 14.77 -9.43
N LEU A 62 -8.74 13.79 -8.63
CA LEU A 62 -7.71 12.82 -9.04
C LEU A 62 -8.18 11.96 -10.21
N GLN A 63 -9.40 11.43 -10.14
CA GLN A 63 -9.93 10.47 -11.11
C GLN A 63 -10.51 11.12 -12.38
N HIS A 64 -11.21 12.25 -12.22
CA HIS A 64 -12.01 12.88 -13.26
C HIS A 64 -11.57 14.31 -13.59
N GLY A 65 -10.69 14.90 -12.79
CA GLY A 65 -10.21 16.27 -12.98
C GLY A 65 -9.26 16.43 -14.17
N ALA A 66 -9.21 17.64 -14.71
CA ALA A 66 -8.36 17.97 -15.86
C ALA A 66 -6.86 17.84 -15.56
N LEU A 67 -6.45 17.94 -14.28
CA LEU A 67 -5.04 17.92 -13.87
C LEU A 67 -4.33 16.62 -14.25
N PHE A 68 -5.01 15.49 -14.05
CA PHE A 68 -4.48 14.18 -14.43
C PHE A 68 -4.97 13.71 -15.79
N GLY A 69 -5.99 14.36 -16.38
CA GLY A 69 -6.41 14.11 -17.76
C GLY A 69 -6.76 12.64 -18.02
N GLY A 70 -7.41 11.99 -17.05
CA GLY A 70 -7.78 10.57 -17.13
C GLY A 70 -6.62 9.58 -16.91
N ARG A 71 -5.39 10.04 -16.63
CA ARG A 71 -4.24 9.15 -16.37
C ARG A 71 -4.33 8.36 -15.07
N LEU A 72 -5.25 8.74 -14.18
CA LEU A 72 -5.53 8.05 -12.91
C LEU A 72 -6.89 7.34 -12.96
N ASP A 73 -7.06 6.46 -13.93
CA ASP A 73 -8.29 5.70 -14.23
C ASP A 73 -8.48 4.41 -13.40
N ASN A 74 -7.47 3.99 -12.66
CA ASN A 74 -7.48 2.77 -11.85
C ASN A 74 -6.82 3.02 -10.49
N LEU A 75 -7.31 4.06 -9.81
CA LEU A 75 -6.79 4.48 -8.52
C LEU A 75 -7.12 3.41 -7.47
N GLU A 76 -6.11 2.71 -6.96
CA GLU A 76 -6.28 1.87 -5.78
C GLU A 76 -6.52 2.80 -4.61
N LEU A 77 -7.75 2.78 -4.09
CA LEU A 77 -8.26 3.77 -3.15
C LEU A 77 -8.95 3.09 -1.98
N LYS A 78 -8.65 3.57 -0.78
CA LYS A 78 -9.22 3.07 0.47
C LYS A 78 -9.55 4.19 1.41
N PHE A 79 -10.66 4.00 2.11
CA PHE A 79 -11.12 4.92 3.13
C PHE A 79 -11.02 4.29 4.51
N SER A 80 -10.68 5.12 5.48
CA SER A 80 -10.76 4.81 6.90
C SER A 80 -11.16 6.09 7.62
N THR A 81 -11.38 6.00 8.93
CA THR A 81 -11.70 7.17 9.76
C THR A 81 -10.56 7.47 10.72
N ALA A 82 -10.54 8.69 11.23
CA ALA A 82 -9.66 9.10 12.31
C ALA A 82 -10.43 9.93 13.32
N GLY A 83 -10.24 9.67 14.62
CA GLY A 83 -10.84 10.47 15.69
C GLY A 83 -10.33 11.91 15.68
N ASP A 84 -9.01 12.05 15.55
CA ASP A 84 -8.29 13.31 15.43
C ASP A 84 -7.63 13.45 14.05
N MET A 85 -7.26 14.66 13.67
CA MET A 85 -6.60 14.92 12.40
C MET A 85 -5.20 14.29 12.40
N PRO A 86 -4.93 13.21 11.63
CA PRO A 86 -3.73 12.39 11.82
C PRO A 86 -2.48 12.96 11.14
N PHE A 87 -2.56 14.21 10.66
CA PHE A 87 -1.51 14.90 9.95
C PHE A 87 -1.45 16.39 10.30
N GLN A 88 -0.23 16.90 10.48
CA GLN A 88 -0.01 18.32 10.79
C GLN A 88 -0.27 19.27 9.60
N ARG A 89 0.07 18.84 8.37
CA ARG A 89 -0.02 19.66 7.15
C ARG A 89 -0.05 18.79 5.89
N LEU A 90 -0.46 19.38 4.76
CA LEU A 90 -0.30 18.78 3.44
C LEU A 90 1.15 18.86 2.95
N LYS A 91 1.67 17.75 2.43
CA LYS A 91 2.98 17.64 1.79
C LYS A 91 2.82 16.97 0.43
N ILE A 92 3.12 17.68 -0.66
CA ILE A 92 3.26 17.07 -1.99
C ILE A 92 4.76 16.97 -2.29
N ARG A 93 5.28 15.75 -2.41
CA ARG A 93 6.71 15.47 -2.53
C ARG A 93 7.03 14.86 -3.88
N LEU A 94 8.00 15.44 -4.57
CA LEU A 94 8.58 14.86 -5.78
C LEU A 94 9.59 13.78 -5.38
N LYS A 95 9.48 12.61 -6.00
CA LYS A 95 10.35 11.46 -5.77
C LYS A 95 10.82 10.87 -7.08
N LYS A 96 11.86 10.03 -6.99
CA LYS A 96 12.27 9.16 -8.11
C LYS A 96 11.27 8.03 -8.30
N GLU A 97 10.77 7.50 -7.18
CA GLU A 97 9.81 6.41 -7.12
C GLU A 97 8.73 6.74 -6.07
N ILE A 98 7.48 6.40 -6.34
CA ILE A 98 6.36 6.52 -5.37
C ILE A 98 6.40 5.44 -4.28
N VAL A 99 7.19 4.38 -4.52
CA VAL A 99 7.66 3.42 -3.53
C VAL A 99 9.04 2.92 -3.96
N THR A 100 10.06 3.09 -3.12
CA THR A 100 11.46 2.89 -3.53
C THR A 100 11.88 1.43 -3.41
N LEU A 101 11.96 0.74 -4.55
CA LEU A 101 12.65 -0.55 -4.67
C LEU A 101 14.12 -0.34 -5.12
N GLY A 102 14.38 0.68 -5.93
CA GLY A 102 15.72 0.99 -6.41
C GLY A 102 16.25 -0.02 -7.44
N ASP A 103 15.38 -0.54 -8.29
CA ASP A 103 15.71 -1.33 -9.49
C ASP A 103 14.98 -0.72 -10.69
N ALA A 104 15.73 -0.07 -11.59
CA ALA A 104 15.18 0.64 -12.75
C ALA A 104 14.68 -0.30 -13.86
N THR A 105 14.94 -1.61 -13.74
CA THR A 105 14.45 -2.61 -14.70
C THR A 105 13.01 -3.05 -14.38
N VAL A 106 12.51 -2.69 -13.20
CA VAL A 106 11.16 -3.05 -12.73
C VAL A 106 10.17 -1.98 -13.13
N ASP A 107 9.16 -2.37 -13.89
CA ASP A 107 8.07 -1.50 -14.32
C ASP A 107 6.70 -2.17 -14.01
N PRO A 108 6.04 -1.77 -12.91
CA PRO A 108 4.74 -2.30 -12.52
C PRO A 108 3.62 -2.03 -13.53
N THR A 109 3.79 -1.07 -14.44
CA THR A 109 2.79 -0.81 -15.48
C THR A 109 2.80 -1.86 -16.59
N ARG A 110 3.89 -2.65 -16.70
CA ARG A 110 4.04 -3.67 -17.74
C ARG A 110 3.63 -5.05 -17.27
N GLN A 111 4.07 -5.44 -16.08
CA GLN A 111 3.79 -6.77 -15.54
C GLN A 111 3.89 -6.74 -14.02
N VAL A 112 2.88 -7.29 -13.36
CA VAL A 112 2.85 -7.58 -11.93
C VAL A 112 2.38 -9.02 -11.71
N GLY A 113 2.51 -9.50 -10.48
CA GLY A 113 1.96 -10.79 -10.07
C GLY A 113 0.43 -10.83 -10.13
N THR A 114 -0.12 -12.02 -9.90
CA THR A 114 -1.56 -12.25 -9.86
C THR A 114 -2.17 -11.64 -8.61
N TYR A 115 -3.10 -10.71 -8.79
CA TYR A 115 -3.91 -10.19 -7.69
C TYR A 115 -4.79 -11.28 -7.10
N VAL A 116 -4.87 -11.31 -5.78
CA VAL A 116 -5.73 -12.25 -5.04
C VAL A 116 -6.68 -11.42 -4.19
N GLU A 117 -7.98 -11.65 -4.33
CA GLU A 117 -8.98 -10.95 -3.54
C GLU A 117 -8.89 -11.38 -2.06
N PRO A 118 -9.24 -10.51 -1.10
CA PRO A 118 -9.21 -10.86 0.31
C PRO A 118 -9.97 -12.14 0.68
N SER A 119 -11.08 -12.41 -0.01
CA SER A 119 -11.90 -13.62 0.19
C SER A 119 -11.18 -14.91 -0.20
N GLU A 120 -10.21 -14.85 -1.11
CA GLU A 120 -9.44 -16.00 -1.60
C GLU A 120 -8.07 -16.12 -0.90
N TRP A 121 -7.63 -15.04 -0.24
CA TRP A 121 -6.31 -14.93 0.37
C TRP A 121 -6.05 -16.01 1.41
N ASN A 122 -7.03 -16.27 2.28
CA ASN A 122 -6.91 -17.23 3.37
C ASN A 122 -6.62 -18.65 2.89
N GLU A 123 -7.25 -19.06 1.78
CA GLU A 123 -7.04 -20.37 1.16
C GLU A 123 -5.65 -20.46 0.54
N LEU A 124 -5.23 -19.43 -0.20
CA LEU A 124 -3.91 -19.38 -0.83
C LEU A 124 -2.78 -19.52 0.21
N ILE A 125 -2.86 -18.78 1.31
CA ILE A 125 -1.84 -18.82 2.37
C ILE A 125 -1.97 -20.04 3.29
N ALA A 126 -3.05 -20.82 3.19
CA ALA A 126 -3.19 -22.12 3.84
C ALA A 126 -2.38 -23.21 3.12
N ALA A 127 -2.20 -23.06 1.81
CA ALA A 127 -1.64 -24.11 0.99
C ALA A 127 -0.18 -24.38 1.38
N PRO A 128 0.19 -25.65 1.63
CA PRO A 128 1.50 -26.00 2.21
C PRO A 128 2.68 -25.70 1.29
N ASP A 129 2.44 -25.49 -0.01
CA ASP A 129 3.44 -25.14 -1.02
C ASP A 129 3.56 -23.63 -1.26
N THR A 130 2.76 -22.81 -0.57
CA THR A 130 2.81 -21.35 -0.69
C THR A 130 3.82 -20.75 0.27
N LEU A 131 4.87 -20.11 -0.25
CA LEU A 131 5.72 -19.23 0.54
C LEU A 131 5.03 -17.87 0.72
N VAL A 132 4.64 -17.55 1.95
CA VAL A 132 4.02 -16.27 2.28
C VAL A 132 5.10 -15.29 2.73
N ILE A 133 5.21 -14.11 2.12
CA ILE A 133 6.25 -13.10 2.43
C ILE A 133 5.61 -11.78 2.80
N ASP A 134 5.99 -11.26 3.97
CA ASP A 134 5.66 -9.90 4.37
C ASP A 134 6.66 -8.93 3.72
N THR A 135 6.20 -8.11 2.77
CA THR A 135 7.12 -7.18 2.06
C THR A 135 7.36 -5.88 2.82
N ARG A 136 6.90 -5.82 4.08
CA ARG A 136 7.01 -4.63 4.92
C ARG A 136 8.33 -4.56 5.67
N ASN A 137 8.60 -3.42 6.29
CA ASN A 137 9.81 -3.27 7.11
C ASN A 137 9.65 -4.03 8.42
N ALA A 138 10.76 -4.49 9.01
CA ALA A 138 10.76 -5.30 10.24
C ALA A 138 9.95 -4.70 11.40
N PHE A 139 9.94 -3.36 11.54
CA PHE A 139 9.12 -2.71 12.57
C PHE A 139 7.61 -2.86 12.32
N GLU A 140 7.17 -2.91 11.06
CA GLU A 140 5.77 -3.13 10.67
C GLU A 140 5.35 -4.59 10.90
N VAL A 141 6.26 -5.53 10.67
CA VAL A 141 6.06 -6.96 10.93
C VAL A 141 5.91 -7.22 12.43
N ALA A 142 6.75 -6.56 13.25
CA ALA A 142 6.72 -6.70 14.71
C ALA A 142 5.39 -6.26 15.35
N MET A 143 4.63 -5.35 14.71
CA MET A 143 3.30 -4.94 15.18
C MET A 143 2.19 -5.95 14.86
N GLY A 144 2.36 -6.72 13.80
CA GLY A 144 1.39 -7.71 13.39
C GLY A 144 1.70 -8.21 11.98
N THR A 145 1.36 -9.46 11.69
CA THR A 145 1.60 -10.09 10.38
C THR A 145 0.62 -11.26 10.17
N PHE A 146 0.61 -11.83 8.96
CA PHE A 146 -0.13 -13.06 8.71
C PHE A 146 0.57 -14.26 9.34
N GLU A 147 -0.20 -15.18 9.92
CA GLU A 147 0.32 -16.41 10.50
C GLU A 147 1.15 -17.21 9.49
N GLY A 148 2.39 -17.56 9.87
CA GLY A 148 3.31 -18.31 9.00
C GLY A 148 4.05 -17.48 7.94
N ALA A 149 3.81 -16.17 7.85
CA ALA A 149 4.54 -15.31 6.92
C ALA A 149 6.03 -15.17 7.28
N VAL A 150 6.88 -15.20 6.25
CA VAL A 150 8.31 -14.91 6.38
C VAL A 150 8.52 -13.41 6.53
N ASP A 151 9.23 -13.03 7.59
CA ASP A 151 9.81 -11.70 7.78
C ASP A 151 11.17 -11.61 7.06
N PRO A 152 11.32 -10.75 6.03
CA PRO A 152 12.59 -10.52 5.37
C PRO A 152 13.66 -9.86 6.26
N GLY A 153 13.28 -9.28 7.41
CA GLY A 153 14.18 -8.54 8.29
C GLY A 153 14.67 -7.22 7.71
N ILE A 154 13.97 -6.67 6.72
CA ILE A 154 14.39 -5.46 5.99
C ILE A 154 14.08 -4.18 6.78
N LYS A 155 15.01 -3.23 6.77
CA LYS A 155 14.83 -1.90 7.38
C LYS A 155 14.17 -0.91 6.42
N SER A 156 14.29 -1.14 5.13
CA SER A 156 13.61 -0.36 4.09
C SER A 156 13.26 -1.27 2.91
N PHE A 157 12.16 -0.97 2.22
CA PHE A 157 11.69 -1.77 1.08
C PHE A 157 12.73 -1.94 -0.04
N GLY A 158 13.64 -0.98 -0.22
CA GLY A 158 14.74 -1.11 -1.19
C GLY A 158 15.70 -2.27 -0.93
N GLN A 159 15.69 -2.86 0.27
CA GLN A 159 16.46 -4.06 0.63
C GLN A 159 15.76 -5.37 0.26
N PHE A 160 14.49 -5.32 -0.19
CA PHE A 160 13.75 -6.50 -0.61
C PHE A 160 14.46 -7.25 -1.75
N LYS A 161 15.10 -6.52 -2.67
CA LYS A 161 15.87 -7.12 -3.77
C LYS A 161 17.06 -7.95 -3.28
N ASP A 162 17.72 -7.50 -2.21
CA ASP A 162 18.87 -8.19 -1.64
C ASP A 162 18.39 -9.46 -0.92
N PHE A 163 17.31 -9.35 -0.13
CA PHE A 163 16.64 -10.52 0.46
C PHE A 163 16.22 -11.54 -0.61
N ALA A 164 15.57 -11.10 -1.67
CA ALA A 164 15.08 -11.97 -2.73
C ALA A 164 16.24 -12.68 -3.45
N ALA A 165 17.33 -11.98 -3.75
CA ALA A 165 18.51 -12.56 -4.39
C ALA A 165 19.26 -13.56 -3.50
N GLU A 166 19.28 -13.33 -2.18
CA GLU A 166 20.02 -14.18 -1.24
C GLU A 166 19.22 -15.39 -0.74
N LYS A 167 17.90 -15.24 -0.60
CA LYS A 167 17.05 -16.21 0.12
C LYS A 167 16.06 -16.93 -0.77
N LEU A 168 15.68 -16.35 -1.91
CA LEU A 168 14.70 -16.94 -2.79
C LEU A 168 15.39 -17.63 -3.97
N ASP A 169 14.75 -18.69 -4.44
CA ASP A 169 15.24 -19.58 -5.49
C ASP A 169 14.01 -20.00 -6.30
N PRO A 170 13.89 -19.62 -7.59
CA PRO A 170 12.74 -19.95 -8.42
C PRO A 170 12.47 -21.46 -8.55
N ALA A 171 13.50 -22.30 -8.43
CA ALA A 171 13.35 -23.75 -8.52
C ALA A 171 12.73 -24.36 -7.26
N LYS A 172 12.92 -23.71 -6.10
CA LYS A 172 12.40 -24.17 -4.80
C LYS A 172 11.11 -23.47 -4.41
N HIS A 173 11.02 -22.16 -4.67
CA HIS A 173 9.93 -21.30 -4.26
C HIS A 173 9.04 -21.00 -5.47
N ARG A 174 8.30 -22.02 -5.90
CA ARG A 174 7.47 -21.94 -7.11
C ARG A 174 6.25 -21.04 -6.93
N LYS A 175 5.63 -21.10 -5.75
CA LYS A 175 4.43 -20.37 -5.38
C LYS A 175 4.73 -19.41 -4.23
N ILE A 176 4.65 -18.11 -4.51
CA ILE A 176 4.93 -17.03 -3.56
C ILE A 176 3.70 -16.15 -3.42
N ALA A 177 3.23 -15.92 -2.20
CA ALA A 177 2.17 -14.98 -1.89
C ALA A 177 2.72 -13.81 -1.07
N MET A 178 2.53 -12.59 -1.54
CA MET A 178 3.07 -11.39 -0.91
C MET A 178 1.99 -10.43 -0.46
N PHE A 179 2.26 -9.71 0.62
CA PHE A 179 1.38 -8.66 1.09
C PHE A 179 2.16 -7.48 1.67
N CYS A 180 1.48 -6.35 1.77
CA CYS A 180 1.91 -5.17 2.52
C CYS A 180 0.65 -4.41 2.97
N THR A 181 0.82 -3.23 3.59
CA THR A 181 -0.29 -2.41 4.10
C THR A 181 -1.36 -2.12 3.04
N GLY A 182 -0.96 -1.56 1.90
CA GLY A 182 -1.86 -1.02 0.89
C GLY A 182 -1.76 -1.62 -0.52
N GLY A 183 -0.84 -2.57 -0.76
CA GLY A 183 -0.63 -3.21 -2.07
C GLY A 183 0.58 -2.69 -2.85
N ILE A 184 0.88 -1.39 -2.81
CA ILE A 184 1.88 -0.74 -3.68
C ILE A 184 3.30 -1.38 -3.69
N ARG A 185 3.78 -1.89 -2.54
CA ARG A 185 5.07 -2.60 -2.47
C ARG A 185 5.04 -3.93 -3.22
N CYS A 186 3.92 -4.64 -3.14
CA CYS A 186 3.74 -5.95 -3.76
C CYS A 186 3.70 -5.85 -5.28
N GLU A 187 3.24 -4.74 -5.84
CA GLU A 187 3.34 -4.51 -7.29
C GLU A 187 4.79 -4.49 -7.76
N LYS A 188 5.66 -3.72 -7.10
CA LYS A 188 7.11 -3.72 -7.42
C LYS A 188 7.79 -5.04 -7.08
N ALA A 189 7.49 -5.62 -5.93
CA ALA A 189 8.09 -6.88 -5.49
C ALA A 189 7.71 -8.03 -6.44
N SER A 190 6.46 -8.10 -6.88
CA SER A 190 6.00 -9.14 -7.79
C SER A 190 6.58 -8.98 -9.18
N ALA A 191 6.58 -7.76 -9.73
CA ALA A 191 7.25 -7.46 -10.99
C ALA A 191 8.75 -7.84 -10.95
N TYR A 192 9.43 -7.54 -9.84
CA TYR A 192 10.83 -7.90 -9.62
C TYR A 192 11.08 -9.41 -9.62
N LEU A 193 10.22 -10.19 -8.94
CA LEU A 193 10.33 -11.65 -8.89
C LEU A 193 10.01 -12.28 -10.25
N LEU A 194 8.95 -11.85 -10.93
CA LEU A 194 8.60 -12.36 -12.27
C LEU A 194 9.76 -12.15 -13.26
N ALA A 195 10.41 -10.99 -13.24
CA ALA A 195 11.58 -10.71 -14.09
C ALA A 195 12.79 -11.63 -13.80
N ARG A 196 12.80 -12.34 -12.66
CA ARG A 196 13.85 -13.27 -12.24
C ARG A 196 13.46 -14.74 -12.37
N GLY A 197 12.35 -15.02 -13.07
CA GLY A 197 11.94 -16.38 -13.43
C GLY A 197 11.09 -17.09 -12.39
N PHE A 198 10.60 -16.39 -11.37
CA PHE A 198 9.55 -16.94 -10.50
C PHE A 198 8.25 -17.07 -11.30
N SER A 199 7.59 -18.23 -11.22
CA SER A 199 6.45 -18.55 -12.09
C SER A 199 5.10 -18.17 -11.51
N GLU A 200 4.88 -18.43 -10.21
CA GLU A 200 3.59 -18.23 -9.56
C GLU A 200 3.76 -17.21 -8.42
N VAL A 201 3.64 -15.93 -8.78
CA VAL A 201 3.78 -14.80 -7.85
C VAL A 201 2.43 -14.14 -7.66
N TYR A 202 1.89 -14.26 -6.44
CA TYR A 202 0.61 -13.73 -6.02
C TYR A 202 0.79 -12.56 -5.06
N HIS A 203 -0.18 -11.67 -5.03
CA HIS A 203 -0.21 -10.59 -4.06
C HIS A 203 -1.61 -10.16 -3.67
N LEU A 204 -1.78 -9.84 -2.39
CA LEU A 204 -3.05 -9.47 -1.80
C LEU A 204 -3.55 -8.15 -2.40
N LYS A 205 -4.69 -8.17 -3.09
CA LYS A 205 -5.28 -6.98 -3.72
C LYS A 205 -5.67 -5.95 -2.67
N GLY A 206 -5.15 -4.73 -2.83
CA GLY A 206 -5.21 -3.68 -1.83
C GLY A 206 -4.37 -3.95 -0.55
N GLY A 207 -3.80 -5.13 -0.34
CA GLY A 207 -3.03 -5.42 0.87
C GLY A 207 -3.88 -5.52 2.15
N ILE A 208 -3.20 -5.52 3.30
CA ILE A 208 -3.75 -5.82 4.63
C ILE A 208 -5.00 -4.98 4.94
N LEU A 209 -5.02 -3.69 4.58
CA LEU A 209 -6.18 -2.85 4.89
C LEU A 209 -7.48 -3.36 4.23
N ARG A 210 -7.42 -3.99 3.04
CA ARG A 210 -8.62 -4.48 2.34
C ARG A 210 -9.09 -5.78 2.97
N TYR A 211 -8.12 -6.56 3.42
CA TYR A 211 -8.35 -7.78 4.16
C TYR A 211 -9.03 -7.52 5.51
N LEU A 212 -8.51 -6.58 6.31
CA LEU A 212 -9.11 -6.20 7.59
C LEU A 212 -10.48 -5.52 7.46
N GLU A 213 -10.79 -4.98 6.28
CA GLU A 213 -12.11 -4.40 5.99
C GLU A 213 -13.13 -5.47 5.57
N GLY A 214 -12.71 -6.42 4.73
CA GLY A 214 -13.62 -7.35 4.06
C GLY A 214 -13.70 -8.76 4.64
N VAL A 215 -12.69 -9.21 5.39
CA VAL A 215 -12.65 -10.57 5.97
C VAL A 215 -13.12 -10.52 7.42
N PRO A 216 -14.10 -11.35 7.82
CA PRO A 216 -14.55 -11.43 9.21
C PRO A 216 -13.40 -11.77 10.17
N GLU A 217 -13.44 -11.18 11.37
CA GLU A 217 -12.37 -11.33 12.37
C GLU A 217 -12.21 -12.80 12.81
N GLU A 218 -13.32 -13.53 12.92
CA GLU A 218 -13.38 -14.95 13.24
C GLU A 218 -12.70 -15.86 12.19
N GLU A 219 -12.65 -15.41 10.94
CA GLU A 219 -11.99 -16.11 9.82
C GLU A 219 -10.56 -15.58 9.59
N SER A 220 -10.13 -14.61 10.40
CA SER A 220 -8.90 -13.89 10.15
C SER A 220 -7.65 -14.70 10.49
N ARG A 221 -6.71 -14.70 9.56
CA ARG A 221 -5.34 -15.21 9.71
C ARG A 221 -4.34 -14.11 10.04
N TRP A 222 -4.80 -12.88 10.17
CA TRP A 222 -4.00 -11.75 10.63
C TRP A 222 -3.81 -11.81 12.14
N ARG A 223 -2.61 -11.49 12.63
CA ARG A 223 -2.27 -11.42 14.06
C ARG A 223 -1.66 -10.05 14.35
N GLY A 224 -2.09 -9.41 15.43
CA GLY A 224 -1.60 -8.08 15.83
C GLY A 224 -2.28 -6.94 15.08
N GLU A 225 -1.57 -5.83 14.91
CA GLU A 225 -2.11 -4.58 14.35
C GLU A 225 -1.41 -4.20 13.04
N CYS A 226 -2.13 -3.54 12.13
CA CYS A 226 -1.59 -3.10 10.86
C CYS A 226 -1.05 -1.68 10.95
N PHE A 227 0.28 -1.53 10.94
CA PHE A 227 0.91 -0.21 10.95
C PHE A 227 0.48 0.68 9.77
N VAL A 228 0.20 1.95 10.07
CA VAL A 228 -0.09 3.02 9.10
C VAL A 228 0.86 4.20 9.28
N PHE A 229 1.16 4.90 8.19
CA PHE A 229 2.17 5.96 8.15
C PHE A 229 1.61 7.35 8.55
N ASP A 230 0.84 7.39 9.63
CA ASP A 230 0.20 8.59 10.17
C ASP A 230 0.03 8.51 11.69
N GLU A 231 -0.52 9.55 12.32
CA GLU A 231 -0.56 9.66 13.79
C GLU A 231 -1.45 8.60 14.47
N ARG A 232 -2.24 7.81 13.72
CA ARG A 232 -3.01 6.68 14.26
C ARG A 232 -2.12 5.49 14.62
N VAL A 233 -0.90 5.42 14.10
CA VAL A 233 0.11 4.36 14.30
C VAL A 233 -0.31 3.00 13.73
N ALA A 234 -1.46 2.44 14.10
CA ALA A 234 -1.92 1.15 13.62
C ALA A 234 -3.46 1.06 13.54
N LEU A 235 -3.94 0.15 12.69
CA LEU A 235 -5.35 -0.17 12.52
C LEU A 235 -5.60 -1.67 12.73
N GLY A 236 -6.74 -1.99 13.35
CA GLY A 236 -7.25 -3.34 13.49
C GLY A 236 -8.36 -3.69 12.48
N HIS A 237 -9.11 -4.75 12.78
CA HIS A 237 -10.29 -5.17 12.02
C HIS A 237 -11.33 -4.05 11.91
N GLY A 238 -11.99 -3.98 10.76
CA GLY A 238 -12.90 -2.90 10.40
C GLY A 238 -12.23 -1.53 10.24
N LEU A 239 -10.90 -1.50 10.06
CA LEU A 239 -10.08 -0.29 9.91
C LEU A 239 -10.24 0.70 11.08
N ARG A 240 -10.41 0.16 12.28
CA ARG A 240 -10.57 0.93 13.51
C ARG A 240 -9.22 1.18 14.17
N GLU A 241 -9.06 2.38 14.71
CA GLU A 241 -8.02 2.66 15.69
C GLU A 241 -8.30 1.84 16.95
N ARG A 242 -7.27 1.25 17.55
CA ARG A 242 -7.41 0.77 18.93
C ARG A 242 -7.36 1.99 19.85
N SER A 243 -8.42 2.18 20.64
CA SER A 243 -8.32 2.99 21.85
C SER A 243 -7.23 2.39 22.74
N ASP A 244 -6.32 3.23 23.21
CA ASP A 244 -5.31 2.96 24.22
C ASP A 244 -5.94 2.45 25.53
N GLY A 245 -6.32 1.17 25.57
CA GLY A 245 -7.20 0.67 26.64
C GLY A 245 -6.95 -0.75 27.14
N SER A 246 -5.88 -1.44 26.74
CA SER A 246 -5.54 -2.73 27.35
C SER A 246 -4.04 -3.05 27.22
N HIS A 247 -3.23 -2.31 27.95
CA HIS A 247 -2.07 -2.93 28.58
C HIS A 247 -2.55 -3.52 29.91
N GLU A 248 -3.03 -4.77 29.86
CA GLU A 248 -2.94 -5.68 31.00
C GLU A 248 -1.78 -6.65 30.76
#